data_AF-A0A3M7KJL2-F1
#
_entry.id   AF-A0A3M7KJL2-F1
#
_cell.length_a   1.000
_cell.length_b   1.000
_cell.length_c   1.000
_cell.angle_alpha   90.00
_cell.angle_beta   90.00
_cell.angle_gamma   90.00
#
_symmetry.space_group_name_H-M   'P 1'
#
loop_
_entity.id
_entity.type
_entity.pdbx_description
1 polymer ?
#
loop_
_entity_poly.entity_id
_entity_poly.type
_entity_poly.pdbx_seq_one_letter_code
_entity_poly.pdbx_strand_id
1 'polypeptide(L)'
;TEQSDEQKQEADERESMYLVSEFASQYFQNILHKTDQGKAIGLSYFKERKFTEETIKKFDLGYALDEWQAFTNEALKKGYQLNFLEKTGLTIVKEERHFDRFKGRVIFPIHSMSGRVLGFGGRILATNKNAAKYLNSPESEIYHKSKVLYGIYHAKQSIAKEDNCYLVEGYTDVIQFYQKGIKNVVSSSGTALTPDQIRLVNRLTKNITVLFDGDAAGIRASLRGIDLILEQGMNVKVCTFPDGEDPDSFAKQNTFEELTLYLQENSKDFIAYKAALLMEEAKNDPVKKADLIRDMVTSISKIPDRIQTEIYVQECARIMDISEDVLFSTLAQIGRKELRDANKTYQTKQKAFEVVKHKTSLKKVDIQFELEQRIIEVLLLYGNRTEDFEDLVLKENEEGELILEPIIHKAKVFEKIYLDLQEDEMEFSNDNFRELYYTIIDTLNQNPDTGLENFVNKVDPKIASEITNILMNDERYELHDWERKNIFPKAKNHSVAQLVNETILSLRCFLIDQKVSEFKQETIDNKNDTNKNILEEVKDYSKLKTLLSRKLDRVL
;
A
#
# COMPACT_ATOMS: atom_id res chain seq x y z
N THR A 1 -2.04 26.54 -4.17
CA THR A 1 -3.39 25.96 -4.12
C THR A 1 -4.13 26.65 -3.00
N GLU A 2 -5.18 27.41 -3.30
CA GLU A 2 -6.04 27.99 -2.26
C GLU A 2 -6.82 26.84 -1.59
N GLN A 3 -6.63 26.68 -0.28
CA GLN A 3 -7.38 25.72 0.52
C GLN A 3 -8.86 26.13 0.57
N SER A 4 -9.78 25.16 0.48
CA SER A 4 -11.20 25.43 0.71
C SER A 4 -11.43 25.91 2.15
N ASP A 5 -12.51 26.64 2.40
CA ASP A 5 -12.80 27.17 3.75
C ASP A 5 -13.00 26.06 4.79
N GLU A 6 -13.50 24.89 4.37
CA GLU A 6 -13.62 23.69 5.21
C GLU A 6 -12.24 23.10 5.56
N GLN A 7 -11.31 23.05 4.59
CA GLN A 7 -9.94 22.59 4.84
C GLN A 7 -9.15 23.56 5.74
N LYS A 8 -9.43 24.86 5.66
CA LYS A 8 -8.86 25.86 6.58
C LYS A 8 -9.39 25.66 7.99
N GLN A 9 -10.69 25.46 8.16
CA GLN A 9 -11.29 25.20 9.48
C GLN A 9 -10.74 23.92 10.12
N GLU A 10 -10.63 22.81 9.39
CA GLU A 10 -10.01 21.58 9.91
C GLU A 10 -8.53 21.79 10.29
N ALA A 11 -7.79 22.57 9.50
CA ALA A 11 -6.40 22.89 9.79
C ALA A 11 -6.27 23.76 11.07
N ASP A 12 -7.13 24.77 11.21
CA ASP A 12 -7.20 25.63 12.40
C ASP A 12 -7.59 24.83 13.65
N GLU A 13 -8.48 23.85 13.48
CA GLU A 13 -8.89 22.96 14.56
C GLU A 13 -7.71 22.09 15.05
N ARG A 14 -7.03 21.42 14.12
CA ARG A 14 -5.83 20.62 14.45
C ARG A 14 -4.74 21.46 15.08
N GLU A 15 -4.50 22.68 14.58
CA GLU A 15 -3.48 23.55 15.15
C GLU A 15 -3.84 23.96 16.59
N SER A 16 -5.12 24.24 16.85
CA SER A 16 -5.60 24.48 18.22
C SER A 16 -5.37 23.28 19.14
N MET A 17 -5.59 22.05 18.64
CA MET A 17 -5.31 20.82 19.38
C MET A 17 -3.80 20.62 19.62
N TYR A 18 -2.94 20.96 18.66
CA TYR A 18 -1.49 20.91 18.85
C TYR A 18 -1.01 21.88 19.92
N LEU A 19 -1.51 23.12 19.92
CA LEU A 19 -1.19 24.12 20.95
C LEU A 19 -1.60 23.64 22.35
N VAL A 20 -2.78 23.03 22.47
CA VAL A 20 -3.25 22.43 23.73
C VAL A 20 -2.32 21.32 24.20
N SER A 21 -1.93 20.40 23.31
CA SER A 21 -1.01 19.30 23.64
C SER A 21 0.39 19.80 24.01
N GLU A 22 0.90 20.81 23.32
CA GLU A 22 2.18 21.43 23.66
C GLU A 22 2.13 22.10 25.05
N PHE A 23 1.07 22.86 25.34
CA PHE A 23 0.85 23.43 26.65
C PHE A 23 0.75 22.37 27.75
N ALA A 24 0.04 21.28 27.51
CA ALA A 24 -0.07 20.17 28.46
C ALA A 24 1.30 19.53 28.75
N SER A 25 2.13 19.32 27.72
CA SER A 25 3.50 18.84 27.90
C SER A 25 4.31 19.76 28.80
N GLN A 26 4.31 21.07 28.50
CA GLN A 26 5.00 22.07 29.32
C GLN A 26 4.47 22.12 30.75
N TYR A 27 3.15 22.03 30.92
CA TYR A 27 2.50 22.00 32.23
C TYR A 27 2.99 20.79 33.05
N PHE A 28 2.92 19.57 32.52
CA PHE A 28 3.33 18.37 33.25
C PHE A 28 4.84 18.35 33.58
N GLN A 29 5.69 18.87 32.68
CA GLN A 29 7.11 19.06 32.96
C GLN A 29 7.33 20.08 34.08
N ASN A 30 6.63 21.22 34.04
CA ASN A 30 6.70 22.23 35.08
C ASN A 30 6.26 21.67 36.44
N ILE A 31 5.18 20.90 36.47
CA ILE A 31 4.73 20.22 37.69
C ILE A 31 5.84 19.30 38.22
N LEU A 32 6.40 18.42 37.38
CA LEU A 32 7.46 17.48 37.76
C LEU A 32 8.67 18.20 38.39
N HIS A 33 9.10 19.32 37.81
CA HIS A 33 10.34 19.99 38.19
C HIS A 33 10.18 21.11 39.23
N LYS A 34 9.01 21.74 39.34
CA LYS A 34 8.84 22.97 40.14
C LYS A 34 7.97 22.77 41.38
N THR A 35 7.15 21.73 41.44
CA THR A 35 6.28 21.48 42.61
C THR A 35 6.87 20.45 43.55
N ASP A 36 6.55 20.56 44.84
CA ASP A 36 7.02 19.60 45.86
C ASP A 36 6.45 18.21 45.61
N GLN A 37 5.17 18.10 45.24
CA GLN A 37 4.54 16.82 44.88
C GLN A 37 5.20 16.20 43.63
N GLY A 38 5.43 16.99 42.58
CA GLY A 38 6.10 16.52 41.37
C GLY A 38 7.51 15.99 41.64
N LYS A 39 8.29 16.68 42.49
CA LYS A 39 9.62 16.23 42.90
C LYS A 39 9.57 14.99 43.81
N ALA A 40 8.72 15.01 44.84
CA ALA A 40 8.66 13.95 45.83
C ALA A 40 8.12 12.63 45.28
N ILE A 41 7.19 12.69 44.32
CA ILE A 41 6.49 11.53 43.79
C ILE A 41 6.98 11.20 42.37
N GLY A 42 6.75 12.11 41.41
CA GLY A 42 7.03 11.86 40.00
C GLY A 42 8.52 11.72 39.71
N LEU A 43 9.34 12.67 40.17
CA LEU A 43 10.78 12.67 39.92
C LEU A 43 11.47 11.52 40.68
N SER A 44 11.04 11.23 41.91
CA SER A 44 11.51 10.07 42.67
C SER A 44 11.32 8.77 41.90
N TYR A 45 10.15 8.55 41.30
CA TYR A 45 9.91 7.37 40.46
C TYR A 45 10.89 7.28 39.27
N PHE A 46 11.13 8.38 38.55
CA PHE A 46 12.08 8.36 37.44
C PHE A 46 13.52 8.11 37.91
N LYS A 47 13.89 8.61 39.09
CA LYS A 47 15.18 8.34 39.73
C LYS A 47 15.33 6.88 40.18
N GLU A 48 14.29 6.28 40.75
CA GLU A 48 14.24 4.84 41.06
C GLU A 48 14.41 3.98 39.80
N ARG A 49 13.87 4.46 38.67
CA ARG A 49 14.09 3.88 37.35
C ARG A 49 15.47 4.18 36.76
N LYS A 50 16.34 4.88 37.47
CA LYS A 50 17.71 5.28 37.03
C LYS A 50 17.73 6.15 35.79
N PHE A 51 16.66 6.92 35.52
CA PHE A 51 16.69 7.92 34.44
C PHE A 51 17.46 9.16 34.90
N THR A 52 18.38 9.63 34.07
CA THR A 52 19.14 10.86 34.33
C THR A 52 18.28 12.09 34.09
N GLU A 53 18.65 13.23 34.69
CA GLU A 53 17.92 14.49 34.46
C GLU A 53 17.95 14.93 32.99
N GLU A 54 19.05 14.64 32.28
CA GLU A 54 19.16 14.89 30.85
C GLU A 54 18.13 14.06 30.07
N THR A 55 18.01 12.77 30.36
CA THR A 55 17.03 11.89 29.73
C THR A 55 15.59 12.34 30.03
N ILE A 56 15.30 12.69 31.28
CA ILE A 56 13.98 13.20 31.70
C ILE A 56 13.60 14.43 30.88
N LYS A 57 14.51 15.39 30.74
CA LYS A 57 14.29 16.59 29.90
C LYS A 57 14.20 16.25 28.42
N LYS A 58 15.04 15.35 27.92
CA LYS A 58 15.11 14.99 26.50
C LYS A 58 13.81 14.39 25.97
N PHE A 59 13.13 13.60 26.81
CA PHE A 59 11.85 12.95 26.50
C PHE A 59 10.64 13.74 27.01
N ASP A 60 10.83 14.98 27.47
CA ASP A 60 9.75 15.85 27.94
C ASP A 60 8.93 15.22 29.09
N LEU A 61 9.54 14.35 29.90
CA LEU A 61 8.80 13.58 30.92
C LEU A 61 8.17 14.51 31.95
N GLY A 62 6.96 14.17 32.40
CA GLY A 62 6.16 15.02 33.28
C GLY A 62 5.45 14.28 34.40
N TYR A 63 4.72 15.03 35.22
CA TYR A 63 3.86 14.49 36.26
C TYR A 63 2.50 15.20 36.25
N ALA A 64 1.43 14.41 36.31
CA ALA A 64 0.08 14.88 36.53
C ALA A 64 -0.28 14.71 38.01
N LEU A 65 -0.69 15.81 38.65
CA LEU A 65 -1.08 15.84 40.06
C LEU A 65 -2.21 14.85 40.35
N ASP A 66 -2.29 14.38 41.60
CA ASP A 66 -3.39 13.53 42.06
C ASP A 66 -4.65 14.35 42.41
N GLU A 67 -5.03 15.23 41.50
CA GLU A 67 -6.15 16.16 41.63
C GLU A 67 -7.09 16.01 40.44
N TRP A 68 -8.38 16.30 40.64
CA TRP A 68 -9.40 16.04 39.62
C TRP A 68 -9.43 17.06 38.48
N GLN A 69 -8.91 18.27 38.67
CA GLN A 69 -9.08 19.37 37.72
C GLN A 69 -7.85 20.29 37.65
N ALA A 70 -6.70 19.85 38.15
CA ALA A 70 -5.51 20.70 38.25
C ALA A 70 -5.06 21.22 36.87
N PHE A 71 -4.94 20.33 35.89
CA PHE A 71 -4.59 20.70 34.52
C PHE A 71 -5.72 21.49 33.85
N THR A 72 -6.95 20.97 33.89
CA THR A 72 -8.09 21.60 33.19
C THR A 72 -8.32 23.03 33.67
N ASN A 73 -8.27 23.28 34.98
CA ASN A 73 -8.46 24.62 35.53
C ASN A 73 -7.33 25.58 35.13
N GLU A 74 -6.08 25.12 35.10
CA GLU A 74 -4.96 25.96 34.66
C GLU A 74 -5.05 26.27 33.16
N ALA A 75 -5.45 25.29 32.33
CA ALA A 75 -5.65 25.49 30.90
C ALA A 75 -6.75 26.54 30.62
N LEU A 76 -7.90 26.43 31.30
CA LEU A 76 -8.99 27.40 31.17
C LEU A 76 -8.56 28.81 31.61
N LYS A 77 -7.81 28.93 32.71
CA LYS A 77 -7.25 30.22 33.17
C LYS A 77 -6.30 30.84 32.15
N LYS A 78 -5.58 30.02 31.38
CA LYS A 78 -4.68 30.46 30.29
C LYS A 78 -5.41 30.76 28.98
N GLY A 79 -6.74 30.61 28.94
CA GLY A 79 -7.57 30.95 27.78
C GLY A 79 -7.75 29.81 26.77
N TYR A 80 -7.31 28.60 27.08
CA TYR A 80 -7.61 27.43 26.23
C TYR A 80 -9.09 27.07 26.34
N GLN A 81 -9.70 26.69 25.21
CA GLN A 81 -11.12 26.36 25.16
C GLN A 81 -11.38 24.92 25.60
N LEU A 82 -12.42 24.71 26.40
CA LEU A 82 -12.80 23.39 26.92
C LEU A 82 -13.01 22.36 25.80
N ASN A 83 -13.59 22.78 24.67
CA ASN A 83 -13.78 21.93 23.49
C ASN A 83 -12.48 21.26 23.02
N PHE A 84 -11.38 22.00 22.91
CA PHE A 84 -10.09 21.45 22.49
C PHE A 84 -9.43 20.58 23.57
N LEU A 85 -9.64 20.89 24.85
CA LEU A 85 -9.18 20.05 25.96
C LEU A 85 -9.88 18.69 25.97
N GLU A 86 -11.17 18.67 25.62
CA GLU A 86 -11.95 17.45 25.46
C GLU A 86 -11.54 16.66 24.21
N LYS A 87 -11.48 17.33 23.04
CA LYS A 87 -11.10 16.70 21.76
C LYS A 87 -9.69 16.11 21.77
N THR A 88 -8.74 16.74 22.46
CA THR A 88 -7.39 16.18 22.65
C THR A 88 -7.36 15.02 23.64
N GLY A 89 -8.45 14.79 24.37
CA GLY A 89 -8.54 13.74 25.37
C GLY A 89 -7.73 14.04 26.62
N LEU A 90 -7.41 15.30 26.91
CA LEU A 90 -6.76 15.66 28.17
C LEU A 90 -7.78 15.85 29.31
N THR A 91 -8.96 16.34 28.95
CA THR A 91 -10.11 16.53 29.86
C THR A 91 -11.23 15.55 29.50
N ILE A 92 -11.95 15.08 30.51
CA ILE A 92 -13.19 14.31 30.36
C ILE A 92 -14.33 15.21 30.78
N VAL A 93 -15.27 15.48 29.88
CA VAL A 93 -16.47 16.26 30.16
C VAL A 93 -17.65 15.30 30.37
N LYS A 94 -18.41 15.51 31.44
CA LYS A 94 -19.63 14.78 31.78
C LYS A 94 -20.67 15.76 32.30
N GLU A 95 -21.69 16.04 31.50
CA GLU A 95 -22.72 17.03 31.82
C GLU A 95 -22.07 18.37 32.17
N GLU A 96 -22.29 18.91 33.38
CA GLU A 96 -21.68 20.16 33.84
C GLU A 96 -20.30 19.98 34.52
N ARG A 97 -19.81 18.74 34.65
CA ARG A 97 -18.53 18.45 35.31
C ARG A 97 -17.45 18.14 34.29
N HIS A 98 -16.24 18.61 34.54
CA HIS A 98 -15.05 18.24 33.79
C HIS A 98 -13.95 17.77 34.74
N PHE A 99 -13.14 16.81 34.32
CA PHE A 99 -12.03 16.29 35.11
C PHE A 99 -10.84 15.88 34.24
N ASP A 100 -9.65 15.96 34.81
CA ASP A 100 -8.40 15.57 34.18
C ASP A 100 -8.40 14.06 33.93
N ARG A 101 -8.04 13.65 32.71
CA ARG A 101 -7.90 12.22 32.37
C ARG A 101 -6.67 11.60 33.03
N PHE A 102 -5.59 12.37 33.07
CA PHE A 102 -4.36 11.98 33.72
C PHE A 102 -4.35 12.52 35.14
N LYS A 103 -4.51 11.63 36.11
CA LYS A 103 -4.52 11.95 37.53
C LYS A 103 -3.57 11.05 38.29
N GLY A 104 -2.63 11.64 39.04
CA GLY A 104 -1.65 10.91 39.87
C GLY A 104 -0.73 10.01 39.04
N ARG A 105 -0.36 10.46 37.84
CA ARG A 105 0.41 9.67 36.86
C ARG A 105 1.70 10.37 36.47
N VAL A 106 2.77 9.60 36.31
CA VAL A 106 3.93 10.07 35.54
C VAL A 106 3.58 10.01 34.05
N ILE A 107 4.03 11.02 33.31
CA ILE A 107 3.58 11.31 31.96
C ILE A 107 4.74 11.11 30.97
N PHE A 108 4.41 10.43 29.87
CA PHE A 108 5.27 10.16 28.73
C PHE A 108 4.64 10.81 27.48
N PRO A 109 5.11 12.01 27.06
CA PRO A 109 4.60 12.64 25.86
C PRO A 109 4.89 11.80 24.62
N ILE A 110 3.92 11.73 23.70
CA ILE A 110 4.04 10.98 22.45
C ILE A 110 4.17 11.97 21.31
N HIS A 111 5.35 11.99 20.68
CA HIS A 111 5.65 12.93 19.60
C HIS A 111 5.39 12.32 18.21
N SER A 112 4.98 13.18 17.29
CA SER A 112 4.98 12.88 15.86
C SER A 112 6.40 12.76 15.32
N MET A 113 6.54 12.27 14.08
CA MET A 113 7.83 12.27 13.37
C MET A 113 8.45 13.68 13.28
N SER A 114 7.63 14.75 13.28
CA SER A 114 8.09 16.14 13.24
C SER A 114 8.51 16.72 14.61
N GLY A 115 8.15 16.05 15.71
CA GLY A 115 8.40 16.52 17.07
C GLY A 115 7.20 17.20 17.74
N ARG A 116 6.08 17.43 17.03
CA ARG A 116 4.83 17.89 17.66
C ARG A 116 4.30 16.86 18.67
N VAL A 117 3.84 17.32 19.83
CA VAL A 117 3.18 16.46 20.84
C VAL A 117 1.78 16.09 20.37
N LEU A 118 1.52 14.80 20.19
CA LEU A 118 0.23 14.28 19.71
C LEU A 118 -0.69 13.90 20.86
N GLY A 119 -0.11 13.37 21.93
CA GLY A 119 -0.83 12.87 23.09
C GLY A 119 0.16 12.36 24.14
N PHE A 120 -0.35 11.58 25.08
CA PHE A 120 0.38 11.18 26.28
C PHE A 120 0.08 9.74 26.68
N GLY A 121 1.13 9.05 27.12
CA GLY A 121 1.03 7.87 27.99
C GLY A 121 1.17 8.28 29.45
N GLY A 122 0.48 7.59 30.35
CA GLY A 122 0.45 7.91 31.77
C GLY A 122 0.51 6.67 32.64
N ARG A 123 1.52 6.54 33.49
CA ARG A 123 1.63 5.43 34.45
C ARG A 123 1.20 5.85 35.83
N ILE A 124 0.26 5.12 36.43
CA ILE A 124 -0.15 5.36 37.82
C ILE A 124 0.94 4.87 38.78
N LEU A 125 1.20 5.66 39.82
CA LEU A 125 2.16 5.32 40.87
C LEU A 125 1.49 4.70 42.09
N ALA A 126 0.23 5.07 42.36
CA ALA A 126 -0.55 4.52 43.45
C ALA A 126 -1.00 3.08 43.17
N THR A 127 -0.98 2.24 44.20
CA THR A 127 -1.44 0.84 44.16
C THR A 127 -2.97 0.77 44.21
N ASN A 128 -3.64 1.30 43.20
CA ASN A 128 -5.08 1.15 43.05
C ASN A 128 -5.37 -0.10 42.19
N LYS A 129 -5.88 -1.18 42.82
CA LYS A 129 -6.17 -2.46 42.15
C LYS A 129 -7.17 -2.33 40.99
N ASN A 130 -7.99 -1.28 40.98
CA ASN A 130 -9.02 -1.07 39.96
C ASN A 130 -8.58 -0.13 38.82
N ALA A 131 -7.39 0.45 38.88
CA ALA A 131 -6.88 1.38 37.86
C ALA A 131 -5.86 0.71 36.94
N ALA A 132 -5.98 0.93 35.63
CA ALA A 132 -4.99 0.44 34.67
C ALA A 132 -3.60 1.05 34.95
N LYS A 133 -2.57 0.18 35.00
CA LYS A 133 -1.17 0.55 35.27
C LYS A 133 -0.70 1.64 34.31
N TYR A 134 -0.98 1.47 33.02
CA TYR A 134 -0.75 2.46 31.97
C TYR A 134 -2.09 2.91 31.36
N LEU A 135 -2.17 4.19 31.03
CA LEU A 135 -3.28 4.83 30.33
C LEU A 135 -2.70 5.67 29.20
N ASN A 136 -3.18 5.46 27.97
CA ASN A 136 -2.81 6.32 26.85
C ASN A 136 -3.94 7.30 26.57
N SER A 137 -3.63 8.38 25.88
CA SER A 137 -4.62 9.30 25.33
C SER A 137 -5.61 8.51 24.43
N PRO A 138 -6.90 8.89 24.41
CA PRO A 138 -7.86 8.31 23.48
C PRO A 138 -7.52 8.70 22.04
N GLU A 139 -8.13 8.02 21.08
CA GLU A 139 -8.08 8.44 19.66
C GLU A 139 -8.58 9.89 19.52
N SER A 140 -7.88 10.69 18.71
CA SER A 140 -8.22 12.07 18.39
C SER A 140 -7.76 12.41 16.98
N GLU A 141 -8.11 13.59 16.47
CA GLU A 141 -7.67 14.01 15.12
C GLU A 141 -6.14 14.11 14.97
N ILE A 142 -5.43 14.37 16.07
CA ILE A 142 -3.98 14.50 16.07
C ILE A 142 -3.27 13.24 16.60
N TYR A 143 -3.98 12.33 17.28
CA TYR A 143 -3.40 11.12 17.85
C TYR A 143 -4.17 9.88 17.45
N HIS A 144 -3.52 9.07 16.61
CA HIS A 144 -3.96 7.74 16.24
C HIS A 144 -2.98 6.70 16.73
N LYS A 145 -3.40 5.87 17.69
CA LYS A 145 -2.51 4.91 18.35
C LYS A 145 -1.92 3.90 17.37
N SER A 146 -2.70 3.51 16.35
CA SER A 146 -2.27 2.62 15.27
C SER A 146 -1.31 3.26 14.26
N LYS A 147 -1.03 4.57 14.34
CA LYS A 147 -0.19 5.27 13.35
C LYS A 147 1.05 5.92 13.92
N VAL A 148 1.31 5.74 15.21
CA VAL A 148 2.44 6.36 15.92
C VAL A 148 3.21 5.32 16.72
N LEU A 149 4.53 5.50 16.78
CA LEU A 149 5.44 4.75 17.62
C LEU A 149 6.09 5.71 18.61
N TYR A 150 6.09 5.37 19.89
CA TYR A 150 6.79 6.16 20.89
C TYR A 150 8.30 6.11 20.65
N GLY A 151 8.97 7.24 20.87
CA GLY A 151 10.41 7.40 20.61
C GLY A 151 10.77 7.71 19.16
N ILE A 152 9.83 7.62 18.20
CA ILE A 152 10.14 7.77 16.76
C ILE A 152 10.80 9.11 16.44
N TYR A 153 10.36 10.21 17.08
CA TYR A 153 10.95 11.53 16.89
C TYR A 153 12.45 11.55 17.24
N HIS A 154 12.82 10.90 18.34
CA HIS A 154 14.19 10.81 18.83
C HIS A 154 15.01 9.78 18.04
N ALA A 155 14.38 8.71 17.56
CA ALA A 155 15.04 7.57 16.94
C ALA A 155 15.24 7.72 15.43
N LYS A 156 14.41 8.50 14.71
CA LYS A 156 14.35 8.52 13.24
C LYS A 156 15.69 8.67 12.52
N GLN A 157 16.58 9.52 13.04
CA GLN A 157 17.91 9.74 12.45
C GLN A 157 18.82 8.53 12.68
N SER A 158 18.81 7.98 13.89
CA SER A 158 19.59 6.79 14.24
C SER A 158 19.08 5.54 13.53
N ILE A 159 17.76 5.39 13.34
CA ILE A 159 17.18 4.28 12.57
C ILE A 159 17.71 4.27 11.14
N ALA A 160 17.69 5.43 10.47
CA ALA A 160 18.19 5.55 9.10
C ALA A 160 19.72 5.35 9.02
N LYS A 161 20.47 5.86 10.00
CA LYS A 161 21.93 5.79 10.01
C LYS A 161 22.46 4.38 10.31
N GLU A 162 21.90 3.71 11.30
CA GLU A 162 22.34 2.39 11.75
C GLU A 162 21.64 1.25 10.97
N ASP A 163 20.79 1.61 9.99
CA ASP A 163 19.99 0.71 9.15
C ASP A 163 19.28 -0.41 9.91
N ASN A 164 18.76 -0.09 11.09
CA ASN A 164 18.00 -1.01 11.92
C ASN A 164 17.07 -0.24 12.86
N CYS A 165 15.89 -0.78 13.12
CA CYS A 165 14.96 -0.27 14.12
C CYS A 165 14.73 -1.34 15.20
N TYR A 166 15.12 -1.05 16.43
CA TYR A 166 14.77 -1.88 17.58
C TYR A 166 13.33 -1.60 18.01
N LEU A 167 12.49 -2.63 18.08
CA LEU A 167 11.09 -2.52 18.50
C LEU A 167 10.90 -3.19 19.87
N VAL A 168 10.48 -2.41 20.86
CA VAL A 168 10.19 -2.85 22.25
C VAL A 168 8.72 -2.59 22.62
N GLU A 169 8.23 -3.17 23.72
CA GLU A 169 6.82 -3.06 24.10
C GLU A 169 6.45 -1.76 24.82
N GLY A 170 7.34 -1.25 25.68
CA GLY A 170 7.03 -0.19 26.62
C GLY A 170 7.77 1.14 26.42
N TYR A 171 7.24 2.19 27.05
CA TYR A 171 7.86 3.52 27.10
C TYR A 171 9.22 3.51 27.81
N THR A 172 9.30 2.78 28.92
CA THR A 172 10.51 2.74 29.76
C THR A 172 11.68 2.12 29.02
N ASP A 173 11.40 1.10 28.23
CA ASP A 173 12.38 0.30 27.49
C ASP A 173 13.08 1.20 26.45
N VAL A 174 12.29 1.98 25.69
CA VAL A 174 12.77 2.99 24.74
C VAL A 174 13.69 3.99 25.43
N ILE A 175 13.24 4.56 26.56
CA ILE A 175 14.01 5.57 27.29
C ILE A 175 15.31 4.97 27.82
N GLN A 176 15.26 3.75 28.36
CA GLN A 176 16.40 3.10 28.98
C GLN A 176 17.47 2.72 27.97
N PHE A 177 17.07 2.17 26.81
CA PHE A 177 17.97 1.89 25.68
C PHE A 177 18.58 3.19 25.13
N TYR A 178 17.75 4.22 24.92
CA TYR A 178 18.22 5.51 24.44
C TYR A 178 19.27 6.11 25.39
N GLN A 179 19.00 6.08 26.70
CA GLN A 179 19.94 6.57 27.72
C GLN A 179 21.27 5.80 27.70
N LYS A 180 21.24 4.51 27.41
CA LYS A 180 22.44 3.67 27.30
C LYS A 180 23.20 3.85 25.98
N GLY A 181 22.64 4.59 25.03
CA GLY A 181 23.29 4.91 23.75
C GLY A 181 22.68 4.20 22.55
N ILE A 182 21.77 3.25 22.74
CA ILE A 182 21.03 2.61 21.65
C ILE A 182 19.83 3.49 21.28
N LYS A 183 20.04 4.39 20.31
CA LYS A 183 19.10 5.47 19.99
C LYS A 183 18.07 5.12 18.92
N ASN A 184 18.25 4.02 18.19
CA ASN A 184 17.36 3.54 17.13
C ASN A 184 16.23 2.63 17.66
N VAL A 185 15.65 2.98 18.81
CA VAL A 185 14.64 2.17 19.52
C VAL A 185 13.28 2.87 19.54
N VAL A 186 12.21 2.12 19.30
CA VAL A 186 10.82 2.61 19.29
C VAL A 186 9.87 1.60 19.94
N SER A 187 8.68 2.06 20.31
CA SER A 187 7.68 1.20 20.96
C SER A 187 6.26 1.39 20.44
N SER A 188 5.51 0.30 20.35
CA SER A 188 4.06 0.31 20.11
C SER A 188 3.24 0.78 21.33
N SER A 189 3.91 1.18 22.42
CA SER A 189 3.31 1.85 23.58
C SER A 189 2.25 1.00 24.30
N GLY A 190 2.53 -0.29 24.44
CA GLY A 190 1.62 -1.26 25.05
C GLY A 190 0.38 -1.56 24.19
N THR A 191 0.52 -1.52 22.86
CA THR A 191 -0.49 -2.05 21.94
C THR A 191 0.04 -3.05 20.94
N ALA A 192 -0.89 -3.84 20.39
CA ALA A 192 -0.62 -4.65 19.23
C ALA A 192 0.01 -3.80 18.12
N LEU A 193 1.12 -4.29 17.58
CA LEU A 193 1.78 -3.70 16.42
C LEU A 193 0.82 -3.68 15.23
N THR A 194 0.88 -2.63 14.43
CA THR A 194 -0.02 -2.43 13.28
C THR A 194 0.75 -2.21 11.98
N PRO A 195 0.14 -2.51 10.82
CA PRO A 195 0.77 -2.24 9.51
C PRO A 195 1.16 -0.78 9.31
N ASP A 196 0.36 0.17 9.81
CA ASP A 196 0.67 1.61 9.71
C ASP A 196 1.94 2.00 10.48
N GLN A 197 2.13 1.47 11.69
CA GLN A 197 3.36 1.65 12.45
C GLN A 197 4.57 1.02 11.74
N ILE A 198 4.42 -0.18 11.17
CA ILE A 198 5.49 -0.83 10.42
C ILE A 198 5.85 0.00 9.17
N ARG A 199 4.85 0.51 8.45
CA ARG A 199 5.08 1.42 7.31
C ARG A 199 5.78 2.71 7.70
N LEU A 200 5.57 3.22 8.93
CA LEU A 200 6.31 4.37 9.44
C LEU A 200 7.82 4.08 9.54
N VAL A 201 8.18 2.89 10.03
CA VAL A 201 9.58 2.43 10.10
C VAL A 201 10.14 2.11 8.72
N ASN A 202 9.34 1.51 7.83
CA ASN A 202 9.71 1.15 6.45
C ASN A 202 10.18 2.37 5.62
N ARG A 203 9.75 3.57 5.98
CA ARG A 203 10.23 4.84 5.37
C ARG A 203 11.66 5.21 5.78
N LEU A 204 12.19 4.60 6.83
CA LEU A 204 13.50 4.90 7.42
C LEU A 204 14.52 3.78 7.21
N THR A 205 14.09 2.52 7.30
CA THR A 205 14.93 1.32 7.11
C THR A 205 14.05 0.14 6.68
N LYS A 206 14.66 -0.89 6.09
CA LYS A 206 14.02 -2.19 5.82
C LYS A 206 14.17 -3.19 6.97
N ASN A 207 15.01 -2.91 7.95
CA ASN A 207 15.36 -3.87 9.00
C ASN A 207 14.72 -3.51 10.34
N ILE A 208 13.98 -4.45 10.92
CA ILE A 208 13.45 -4.36 12.28
C ILE A 208 14.02 -5.50 13.11
N THR A 209 14.62 -5.19 14.24
CA THR A 209 14.92 -6.18 15.28
C THR A 209 13.90 -6.04 16.38
N VAL A 210 13.07 -7.05 16.60
CA VAL A 210 12.12 -7.06 17.70
C VAL A 210 12.78 -7.59 18.97
N LEU A 211 12.65 -6.84 20.06
CA LEU A 211 13.20 -7.12 21.38
C LEU A 211 12.05 -7.57 22.29
N PHE A 212 12.05 -8.83 22.70
CA PHE A 212 10.95 -9.42 23.45
C PHE A 212 11.28 -9.65 24.92
N ASP A 213 10.26 -9.47 25.76
CA ASP A 213 10.25 -9.99 27.11
C ASP A 213 10.28 -11.53 27.02
N GLY A 214 11.17 -12.19 27.77
CA GLY A 214 11.37 -13.64 27.71
C GLY A 214 10.18 -14.50 28.22
N ASP A 215 8.98 -13.93 28.36
CA ASP A 215 7.81 -14.63 28.87
C ASP A 215 6.92 -15.26 27.76
N ALA A 216 6.10 -16.25 28.14
CA ALA A 216 5.26 -16.97 27.19
C ALA A 216 4.14 -16.12 26.55
N ALA A 217 3.78 -14.97 27.14
CA ALA A 217 2.80 -14.06 26.57
C ALA A 217 3.43 -13.18 25.50
N GLY A 218 4.61 -12.64 25.78
CA GLY A 218 5.50 -11.93 24.87
C GLY A 218 5.77 -12.77 23.63
N ILE A 219 6.27 -13.99 23.79
CA ILE A 219 6.59 -14.91 22.67
C ILE A 219 5.42 -15.12 21.70
N ARG A 220 4.17 -15.24 22.18
CA ARG A 220 3.01 -15.38 21.27
C ARG A 220 2.62 -14.07 20.60
N ALA A 221 2.78 -12.94 21.28
CA ALA A 221 2.61 -11.63 20.67
C ALA A 221 3.68 -11.37 19.60
N SER A 222 4.90 -11.84 19.84
CA SER A 222 6.05 -11.79 18.94
C SER A 222 5.77 -12.41 17.59
N LEU A 223 5.28 -13.65 17.57
CA LEU A 223 5.07 -14.39 16.32
C LEU A 223 4.10 -13.66 15.39
N ARG A 224 3.04 -13.07 15.94
CA ARG A 224 2.11 -12.24 15.16
C ARG A 224 2.74 -10.95 14.67
N GLY A 225 3.58 -10.32 15.49
CA GLY A 225 4.32 -9.12 15.10
C GLY A 225 5.29 -9.41 13.94
N ILE A 226 6.00 -10.54 13.98
CA ILE A 226 6.91 -11.01 12.93
C ILE A 226 6.17 -11.14 11.60
N ASP A 227 5.04 -11.85 11.58
CA ASP A 227 4.28 -12.06 10.36
C ASP A 227 3.79 -10.73 9.76
N LEU A 228 3.32 -9.80 10.60
CA LEU A 228 2.93 -8.46 10.15
C LEU A 228 4.10 -7.67 9.54
N ILE A 229 5.31 -7.80 10.10
CA ILE A 229 6.51 -7.13 9.57
C ILE A 229 6.87 -7.72 8.20
N LEU A 230 6.87 -9.04 8.07
CA LEU A 230 7.12 -9.75 6.81
C LEU A 230 6.09 -9.36 5.73
N GLU A 231 4.80 -9.29 6.08
CA GLU A 231 3.73 -8.85 5.17
C GLU A 231 3.96 -7.43 4.60
N GLN A 232 4.66 -6.56 5.32
CA GLN A 232 5.01 -5.22 4.84
C GLN A 232 6.30 -5.18 4.02
N GLY A 233 6.87 -6.35 3.68
CA GLY A 233 8.10 -6.48 2.89
C GLY A 233 9.32 -5.93 3.61
N MET A 234 9.39 -6.18 4.93
CA MET A 234 10.50 -5.78 5.78
C MET A 234 11.25 -7.00 6.31
N ASN A 235 12.54 -6.82 6.58
CA ASN A 235 13.40 -7.84 7.18
C ASN A 235 13.20 -7.81 8.69
N VAL A 236 13.03 -8.98 9.30
CA VAL A 236 12.81 -9.08 10.75
C VAL A 236 13.80 -10.01 11.41
N LYS A 237 14.46 -9.48 12.45
CA LYS A 237 15.24 -10.26 13.41
C LYS A 237 14.57 -10.24 14.76
N VAL A 238 14.90 -11.22 15.58
CA VAL A 238 14.40 -11.39 16.94
C VAL A 238 15.59 -11.50 17.89
N CYS A 239 15.58 -10.69 18.93
CA CYS A 239 16.50 -10.81 20.04
C CYS A 239 15.71 -11.08 21.32
N THR A 240 16.04 -12.17 21.99
CA THR A 240 15.53 -12.51 23.32
C THR A 240 16.56 -12.17 24.38
N PHE A 241 16.11 -11.95 25.61
CA PHE A 241 16.96 -11.72 26.77
C PHE A 241 17.02 -12.96 27.67
N PRO A 242 17.99 -13.04 28.60
CA PRO A 242 18.06 -14.13 29.57
C PRO A 242 16.80 -14.20 30.45
N ASP A 243 16.53 -15.38 31.01
CA ASP A 243 15.36 -15.62 31.85
C ASP A 243 15.25 -14.60 33.00
N GLY A 244 14.08 -13.95 33.10
CA GLY A 244 13.80 -12.96 34.13
C GLY A 244 14.28 -11.54 33.82
N GLU A 245 14.94 -11.32 32.68
CA GLU A 245 15.30 -10.00 32.19
C GLU A 245 14.30 -9.51 31.12
N ASP A 246 13.97 -8.23 31.20
CA ASP A 246 13.27 -7.47 30.15
C ASP A 246 14.24 -6.45 29.53
N PRO A 247 13.88 -5.79 28.41
CA PRO A 247 14.74 -4.76 27.83
C PRO A 247 15.17 -3.67 28.84
N ASP A 248 14.27 -3.21 29.72
CA ASP A 248 14.55 -2.17 30.71
C ASP A 248 15.58 -2.64 31.76
N SER A 249 15.41 -3.83 32.33
CA SER A 249 16.30 -4.40 33.34
C SER A 249 17.65 -4.80 32.73
N PHE A 250 17.66 -5.36 31.53
CA PHE A 250 18.88 -5.77 30.84
C PHE A 250 19.74 -4.55 30.47
N ALA A 251 19.13 -3.52 29.88
CA ALA A 251 19.84 -2.29 29.53
C ALA A 251 20.39 -1.57 30.78
N LYS A 252 19.71 -1.65 31.93
CA LYS A 252 20.24 -1.05 33.19
C LYS A 252 21.52 -1.71 33.65
N GLN A 253 21.59 -3.03 33.57
CA GLN A 253 22.69 -3.82 34.12
C GLN A 253 23.95 -3.82 33.24
N ASN A 254 23.79 -3.56 31.94
CA ASN A 254 24.88 -3.63 30.97
C ASN A 254 25.37 -2.24 30.52
N THR A 255 26.62 -2.17 30.08
CA THR A 255 27.23 -1.02 29.40
C THR A 255 26.76 -0.90 27.94
N PHE A 256 27.10 0.20 27.28
CA PHE A 256 26.74 0.41 25.87
C PHE A 256 27.39 -0.65 24.97
N GLU A 257 28.66 -0.96 25.22
CA GLU A 257 29.46 -1.92 24.47
C GLU A 257 28.92 -3.33 24.66
N GLU A 258 28.65 -3.75 25.89
CA GLU A 258 28.05 -5.05 26.21
C GLU A 258 26.67 -5.20 25.58
N LEU A 259 25.83 -4.17 25.68
CA LEU A 259 24.48 -4.19 25.09
C LEU A 259 24.55 -4.29 23.56
N THR A 260 25.46 -3.54 22.92
CA THR A 260 25.63 -3.58 21.46
C THR A 260 26.12 -4.95 21.00
N LEU A 261 27.13 -5.50 21.67
CA LEU A 261 27.66 -6.82 21.37
C LEU A 261 26.57 -7.89 21.54
N TYR A 262 25.84 -7.83 22.65
CA TYR A 262 24.76 -8.77 22.93
C TYR A 262 23.69 -8.76 21.83
N LEU A 263 23.22 -7.58 21.42
CA LEU A 263 22.22 -7.44 20.37
C LEU A 263 22.74 -7.97 19.03
N GLN A 264 24.02 -7.77 18.70
CA GLN A 264 24.61 -8.28 17.47
C GLN A 264 24.71 -9.81 17.46
N GLU A 265 25.13 -10.42 18.57
CA GLU A 265 25.36 -11.86 18.66
C GLU A 265 24.08 -12.67 18.88
N ASN A 266 23.07 -12.09 19.54
CA ASN A 266 21.85 -12.79 19.95
C ASN A 266 20.62 -12.47 19.09
N SER A 267 20.73 -11.55 18.13
CA SER A 267 19.68 -11.30 17.13
C SER A 267 19.67 -12.39 16.08
N LYS A 268 18.62 -13.21 16.07
CA LYS A 268 18.41 -14.30 15.11
C LYS A 268 17.39 -13.89 14.06
N ASP A 269 17.54 -14.41 12.85
CA ASP A 269 16.47 -14.35 11.86
C ASP A 269 15.21 -15.08 12.37
N PHE A 270 14.03 -14.70 11.88
CA PHE A 270 12.77 -15.27 12.34
C PHE A 270 12.65 -16.80 12.10
N ILE A 271 13.26 -17.34 11.05
CA ILE A 271 13.30 -18.78 10.79
C ILE A 271 14.11 -19.48 11.88
N ALA A 272 15.33 -19.00 12.12
CA ALA A 272 16.20 -19.55 13.16
C ALA A 272 15.58 -19.42 14.55
N TYR A 273 14.89 -18.32 14.82
CA TYR A 273 14.17 -18.10 16.07
C TYR A 273 13.00 -19.07 16.25
N LYS A 274 12.09 -19.18 15.26
CA LYS A 274 10.95 -20.11 15.33
C LYS A 274 11.42 -21.56 15.45
N ALA A 275 12.47 -21.94 14.72
CA ALA A 275 13.07 -23.27 14.83
C ALA A 275 13.60 -23.54 16.24
N ALA A 276 14.37 -22.60 16.83
CA ALA A 276 14.92 -22.78 18.17
C ALA A 276 13.84 -22.92 19.25
N LEU A 277 12.82 -22.03 19.22
CA LEU A 277 11.73 -22.04 20.19
C LEU A 277 10.93 -23.35 20.15
N LEU A 278 10.59 -23.81 18.95
CA LEU A 278 9.62 -24.89 18.77
C LEU A 278 10.26 -26.27 18.72
N MET A 279 11.57 -26.38 18.42
CA MET A 279 12.32 -27.63 18.63
C MET A 279 12.40 -28.00 20.12
N GLU A 280 12.53 -27.01 21.00
CA GLU A 280 12.53 -27.22 22.46
C GLU A 280 11.17 -27.74 22.96
N GLU A 281 10.06 -27.21 22.43
CA GLU A 281 8.70 -27.66 22.75
C GLU A 281 8.34 -29.02 22.13
N ALA A 282 8.88 -29.31 20.94
CA ALA A 282 8.57 -30.53 20.19
C ALA A 282 9.19 -31.78 20.82
N LYS A 283 10.34 -31.69 21.51
CA LYS A 283 11.07 -32.84 22.10
C LYS A 283 11.19 -34.04 21.15
N ASN A 284 11.41 -33.79 19.86
CA ASN A 284 11.45 -34.78 18.78
C ASN A 284 10.12 -35.50 18.45
N ASP A 285 8.96 -34.95 18.82
CA ASP A 285 7.66 -35.40 18.34
C ASP A 285 7.50 -35.08 16.83
N PRO A 286 7.36 -36.09 15.95
CA PRO A 286 7.23 -35.87 14.51
C PRO A 286 6.00 -35.04 14.12
N VAL A 287 4.89 -35.13 14.87
CA VAL A 287 3.66 -34.39 14.57
C VAL A 287 3.87 -32.90 14.86
N LYS A 288 4.43 -32.58 16.01
CA LYS A 288 4.76 -31.19 16.38
C LYS A 288 5.81 -30.60 15.45
N LYS A 289 6.80 -31.39 15.01
CA LYS A 289 7.79 -30.96 14.00
C LYS A 289 7.10 -30.60 12.68
N ALA A 290 6.11 -31.38 12.24
CA ALA A 290 5.36 -31.07 11.02
C ALA A 290 4.51 -29.80 11.15
N ASP A 291 3.87 -29.58 12.31
CA ASP A 291 3.09 -28.36 12.56
C ASP A 291 3.98 -27.11 12.58
N LEU A 292 5.16 -27.20 13.21
CA LEU A 292 6.18 -26.16 13.19
C LEU A 292 6.58 -25.77 11.75
N ILE A 293 6.89 -26.76 10.91
CA ILE A 293 7.28 -26.51 9.53
C ILE A 293 6.15 -25.79 8.78
N ARG A 294 4.89 -26.17 8.99
CA ARG A 294 3.73 -25.49 8.37
C ARG A 294 3.62 -24.03 8.83
N ASP A 295 3.82 -23.76 10.11
CA ASP A 295 3.78 -22.41 10.64
C ASP A 295 4.91 -21.54 10.07
N MET A 296 6.12 -22.09 9.93
CA MET A 296 7.25 -21.39 9.29
C MET A 296 6.99 -21.10 7.82
N VAL A 297 6.50 -22.07 7.06
CA VAL A 297 6.14 -21.86 5.64
C VAL A 297 5.00 -20.85 5.50
N THR A 298 4.06 -20.81 6.44
CA THR A 298 2.99 -19.79 6.47
C THR A 298 3.55 -18.39 6.68
N SER A 299 4.58 -18.22 7.52
CA SER A 299 5.26 -16.93 7.66
C SER A 299 6.06 -16.55 6.42
N ILE A 300 6.75 -17.51 5.81
CA ILE A 300 7.48 -17.28 4.56
C ILE A 300 6.51 -16.86 3.46
N SER A 301 5.31 -17.45 3.39
CA SER A 301 4.31 -17.11 2.37
C SER A 301 3.78 -15.68 2.47
N LYS A 302 4.02 -14.98 3.60
CA LYS A 302 3.67 -13.57 3.77
C LYS A 302 4.67 -12.60 3.13
N ILE A 303 5.87 -13.07 2.78
CA ILE A 303 6.92 -12.23 2.20
C ILE A 303 6.53 -11.87 0.77
N PRO A 304 6.40 -10.57 0.42
CA PRO A 304 6.01 -10.17 -0.93
C PRO A 304 7.07 -10.45 -2.00
N ASP A 305 8.35 -10.41 -1.60
CA ASP A 305 9.49 -10.64 -2.49
C ASP A 305 9.70 -12.16 -2.73
N ARG A 306 9.60 -12.57 -3.99
CA ARG A 306 9.74 -13.97 -4.40
C ARG A 306 11.16 -14.51 -4.23
N ILE A 307 12.18 -13.69 -4.44
CA ILE A 307 13.57 -14.12 -4.28
C ILE A 307 13.87 -14.32 -2.80
N GLN A 308 13.45 -13.39 -1.94
CA GLN A 308 13.57 -13.57 -0.50
C GLN A 308 12.80 -14.79 -0.01
N THR A 309 11.58 -14.99 -0.51
CA THR A 309 10.77 -16.18 -0.22
C THR A 309 11.54 -17.46 -0.55
N GLU A 310 12.15 -17.54 -1.74
CA GLU A 310 12.92 -18.72 -2.17
C GLU A 310 14.12 -18.99 -1.25
N ILE A 311 14.90 -17.96 -0.92
CA ILE A 311 16.05 -18.06 0.00
C ILE A 311 15.60 -18.54 1.39
N TYR A 312 14.49 -18.00 1.91
CA TYR A 312 13.97 -18.41 3.21
C TYR A 312 13.41 -19.84 3.22
N VAL A 313 12.86 -20.32 2.10
CA VAL A 313 12.47 -21.73 1.95
C VAL A 313 13.70 -22.64 2.02
N GLN A 314 14.77 -22.32 1.28
CA GLN A 314 16.03 -23.10 1.31
C GLN A 314 16.59 -23.16 2.73
N GLU A 315 16.60 -22.03 3.43
CA GLU A 315 17.13 -21.96 4.79
C GLU A 315 16.28 -22.72 5.80
N CYS A 316 14.94 -22.66 5.65
CA CYS A 316 14.03 -23.49 6.44
C CYS A 316 14.26 -24.99 6.18
N ALA A 317 14.51 -25.39 4.93
CA ALA A 317 14.79 -26.78 4.56
C ALA A 317 16.07 -27.29 5.25
N ARG A 318 17.12 -26.48 5.21
CA ARG A 318 18.42 -26.76 5.84
C ARG A 318 18.32 -26.90 7.36
N ILE A 319 17.62 -25.98 8.03
CA ILE A 319 17.50 -25.98 9.51
C ILE A 319 16.61 -27.14 9.98
N MET A 320 15.53 -27.43 9.26
CA MET A 320 14.55 -28.44 9.66
C MET A 320 14.89 -29.85 9.18
N ASP A 321 15.94 -30.02 8.38
CA ASP A 321 16.36 -31.28 7.75
C ASP A 321 15.20 -31.93 6.98
N ILE A 322 14.67 -31.19 6.00
CA ILE A 322 13.57 -31.59 5.13
C ILE A 322 13.86 -31.18 3.69
N SER A 323 13.30 -31.92 2.73
CA SER A 323 13.43 -31.61 1.29
C SER A 323 12.77 -30.27 0.94
N GLU A 324 13.49 -29.46 0.15
CA GLU A 324 12.99 -28.19 -0.41
C GLU A 324 11.71 -28.39 -1.24
N ASP A 325 11.63 -29.46 -2.03
CA ASP A 325 10.47 -29.77 -2.87
C ASP A 325 9.18 -29.88 -2.04
N VAL A 326 9.28 -30.45 -0.84
CA VAL A 326 8.14 -30.59 0.08
C VAL A 326 7.71 -29.21 0.58
N LEU A 327 8.65 -28.32 0.92
CA LEU A 327 8.35 -26.98 1.37
C LEU A 327 7.76 -26.11 0.26
N PHE A 328 8.32 -26.15 -0.95
CA PHE A 328 7.76 -25.43 -2.11
C PHE A 328 6.36 -25.92 -2.47
N SER A 329 6.12 -27.24 -2.40
CA SER A 329 4.78 -27.80 -2.63
C SER A 329 3.77 -27.32 -1.59
N THR A 330 4.18 -27.20 -0.33
CA THR A 330 3.36 -26.69 0.78
C THR A 330 3.08 -25.20 0.61
N LEU A 331 4.10 -24.40 0.26
CA LEU A 331 3.96 -22.99 -0.06
C LEU A 331 2.94 -22.77 -1.19
N ALA A 332 3.02 -23.57 -2.26
CA ALA A 332 2.07 -23.53 -3.37
C ALA A 332 0.65 -23.96 -2.99
N GLN A 333 0.48 -24.85 -2.00
CA GLN A 333 -0.84 -25.19 -1.45
C GLN A 333 -1.42 -24.05 -0.62
N ILE A 334 -0.61 -23.39 0.21
CA ILE A 334 -1.02 -22.24 1.01
C ILE A 334 -1.45 -21.09 0.10
N GLY A 335 -0.66 -20.74 -0.90
CA GLY A 335 -1.02 -19.68 -1.85
C GLY A 335 -2.34 -19.96 -2.59
N ARG A 336 -2.57 -21.22 -3.02
CA ARG A 336 -3.85 -21.63 -3.63
C ARG A 336 -5.03 -21.54 -2.66
N LYS A 337 -4.82 -21.88 -1.39
CA LYS A 337 -5.83 -21.79 -0.34
C LYS A 337 -6.16 -20.32 -0.04
N GLU A 338 -5.17 -19.44 0.09
CA GLU A 338 -5.38 -18.01 0.30
C GLU A 338 -6.15 -17.37 -0.87
N LEU A 339 -5.83 -17.72 -2.13
CA LEU A 339 -6.62 -17.31 -3.31
C LEU A 339 -8.08 -17.79 -3.23
N ARG A 340 -8.30 -19.03 -2.77
CA ARG A 340 -9.65 -19.61 -2.61
C ARG A 340 -10.42 -18.98 -1.45
N ASP A 341 -9.77 -18.72 -0.32
CA ASP A 341 -10.35 -18.11 0.87
C ASP A 341 -10.59 -16.61 0.69
N ALA A 342 -9.74 -15.91 -0.07
CA ALA A 342 -10.00 -14.54 -0.52
C ALA A 342 -11.27 -14.51 -1.38
N ASN A 343 -11.40 -15.41 -2.35
CA ASN A 343 -12.61 -15.56 -3.18
C ASN A 343 -13.86 -15.94 -2.35
N LYS A 344 -13.70 -16.78 -1.33
CA LYS A 344 -14.81 -17.19 -0.44
C LYS A 344 -15.21 -16.09 0.56
N THR A 345 -14.26 -15.33 1.09
CA THR A 345 -14.51 -14.19 1.98
C THR A 345 -15.18 -13.04 1.22
N TYR A 346 -14.82 -12.87 -0.06
CA TYR A 346 -15.53 -11.99 -0.98
C TYR A 346 -17.00 -12.41 -1.15
N GLN A 347 -17.29 -13.72 -1.22
CA GLN A 347 -18.66 -14.26 -1.27
C GLN A 347 -19.41 -14.16 0.07
N THR A 348 -18.74 -14.29 1.22
CA THR A 348 -19.39 -14.24 2.55
C THR A 348 -19.70 -12.81 3.00
N LYS A 349 -18.84 -11.82 2.71
CA LYS A 349 -19.15 -10.39 2.94
C LYS A 349 -20.35 -9.91 2.12
N GLN A 350 -20.66 -10.55 1.00
CA GLN A 350 -21.89 -10.28 0.22
C GLN A 350 -23.18 -10.79 0.88
N LYS A 351 -23.12 -11.69 1.88
CA LYS A 351 -24.32 -12.25 2.55
C LYS A 351 -24.80 -11.45 3.78
N ALA A 352 -23.97 -10.61 4.38
CA ALA A 352 -24.29 -9.97 5.67
C ALA A 352 -25.04 -8.62 5.57
N PHE A 353 -25.33 -8.13 4.37
CA PHE A 353 -26.18 -6.95 4.14
C PHE A 353 -27.21 -7.27 3.07
N GLU A 354 -28.34 -7.90 3.45
CA GLU A 354 -29.57 -7.77 2.68
C GLU A 354 -30.18 -6.39 2.93
N VAL A 355 -29.63 -5.38 2.25
CA VAL A 355 -30.39 -4.18 1.90
C VAL A 355 -30.71 -4.33 0.42
N VAL A 356 -32.00 -4.29 0.09
CA VAL A 356 -32.50 -4.29 -1.28
C VAL A 356 -31.83 -3.14 -2.05
N LYS A 357 -30.74 -3.46 -2.75
CA LYS A 357 -30.10 -2.58 -3.71
C LYS A 357 -30.08 -3.31 -5.04
N HIS A 358 -30.71 -2.68 -6.03
CA HIS A 358 -30.68 -3.10 -7.42
C HIS A 358 -29.25 -3.47 -7.84
N LYS A 359 -29.06 -4.74 -8.20
CA LYS A 359 -27.83 -5.22 -8.86
C LYS A 359 -27.74 -4.57 -10.23
N THR A 360 -26.92 -3.54 -10.38
CA THR A 360 -26.27 -3.29 -11.67
C THR A 360 -25.01 -4.13 -11.67
N SER A 361 -25.03 -5.24 -12.42
CA SER A 361 -23.82 -6.01 -12.71
C SER A 361 -22.80 -5.09 -13.37
N LEU A 362 -21.59 -4.98 -12.82
CA LEU A 362 -20.45 -4.45 -13.57
C LEU A 362 -20.24 -5.42 -14.75
N LYS A 363 -20.58 -4.96 -15.97
CA LYS A 363 -20.35 -5.72 -17.20
C LYS A 363 -18.83 -5.94 -17.33
N LYS A 364 -18.40 -7.16 -17.65
CA LYS A 364 -17.06 -7.38 -18.21
C LYS A 364 -16.91 -6.43 -19.39
N VAL A 365 -15.88 -5.59 -19.38
CA VAL A 365 -15.55 -4.77 -20.54
C VAL A 365 -15.04 -5.72 -21.61
N ASP A 366 -15.72 -5.72 -22.75
CA ASP A 366 -15.33 -6.49 -23.92
C ASP A 366 -14.36 -5.62 -24.73
N ILE A 367 -13.08 -6.01 -24.73
CA ILE A 367 -11.99 -5.24 -25.34
C ILE A 367 -12.16 -5.17 -26.86
N GLN A 368 -12.68 -6.24 -27.48
CA GLN A 368 -12.94 -6.26 -28.92
C GLN A 368 -14.07 -5.28 -29.26
N PHE A 369 -15.15 -5.31 -28.48
CA PHE A 369 -16.26 -4.37 -28.64
C PHE A 369 -15.80 -2.90 -28.53
N GLU A 370 -14.94 -2.57 -27.58
CA GLU A 370 -14.42 -1.20 -27.40
C GLU A 370 -13.55 -0.75 -28.58
N LEU A 371 -12.69 -1.63 -29.10
CA LEU A 371 -11.85 -1.34 -30.26
C LEU A 371 -12.68 -1.20 -31.55
N GLU A 372 -13.65 -2.08 -31.77
CA GLU A 372 -14.59 -2.00 -32.89
C GLU A 372 -15.44 -0.72 -32.82
N GLN A 373 -15.94 -0.37 -31.62
CA GLN A 373 -16.65 0.89 -31.40
C GLN A 373 -15.77 2.10 -31.72
N ARG A 374 -14.49 2.08 -31.35
CA ARG A 374 -13.53 3.15 -31.63
C ARG A 374 -13.28 3.32 -33.14
N ILE A 375 -13.26 2.25 -33.92
CA ILE A 375 -13.16 2.33 -35.39
C ILE A 375 -14.38 3.05 -35.97
N ILE A 376 -15.59 2.68 -35.53
CA ILE A 376 -16.83 3.32 -35.97
C ILE A 376 -16.83 4.81 -35.58
N GLU A 377 -16.41 5.13 -34.37
CA GLU A 377 -16.29 6.51 -33.89
C GLU A 377 -15.33 7.34 -34.76
N VAL A 378 -14.16 6.81 -35.07
CA VAL A 378 -13.17 7.49 -35.93
C VAL A 378 -13.73 7.70 -37.34
N LEU A 379 -14.48 6.74 -37.88
CA LEU A 379 -15.16 6.90 -39.18
C LEU A 379 -16.24 7.98 -39.15
N LEU A 380 -17.02 8.07 -38.07
CA LEU A 380 -18.07 9.08 -37.89
C LEU A 380 -17.51 10.50 -37.73
N LEU A 381 -16.47 10.66 -36.90
CA LEU A 381 -15.88 11.96 -36.58
C LEU A 381 -14.92 12.46 -37.65
N TYR A 382 -14.09 11.56 -38.18
CA TYR A 382 -12.92 11.93 -38.99
C TYR A 382 -12.88 11.27 -40.37
N GLY A 383 -13.86 10.43 -40.73
CA GLY A 383 -13.82 9.64 -41.96
C GLY A 383 -13.46 10.43 -43.21
N ASN A 384 -14.02 11.63 -43.39
CA ASN A 384 -13.79 12.47 -44.57
C ASN A 384 -12.54 13.38 -44.47
N ARG A 385 -11.78 13.32 -43.38
CA ARG A 385 -10.56 14.10 -43.20
C ARG A 385 -9.42 13.46 -44.01
N THR A 386 -8.63 14.28 -44.69
CA THR A 386 -7.41 13.85 -45.37
C THR A 386 -6.23 14.01 -44.42
N GLU A 387 -5.47 12.94 -44.20
CA GLU A 387 -4.30 12.93 -43.32
C GLU A 387 -3.09 12.33 -44.04
N ASP A 388 -1.90 12.63 -43.50
CA ASP A 388 -0.63 12.04 -43.92
C ASP A 388 -0.39 10.74 -43.14
N PHE A 389 -0.52 9.60 -43.81
CA PHE A 389 -0.28 8.27 -43.22
C PHE A 389 1.12 7.77 -43.56
N GLU A 390 1.83 7.30 -42.55
CA GLU A 390 3.16 6.70 -42.67
C GLU A 390 3.05 5.17 -42.72
N ASP A 391 3.30 4.59 -43.89
CA ASP A 391 3.38 3.14 -44.07
C ASP A 391 4.83 2.71 -44.27
N LEU A 392 5.21 1.58 -43.66
CA LEU A 392 6.55 1.01 -43.78
C LEU A 392 6.59 0.02 -44.94
N VAL A 393 7.34 0.33 -45.99
CA VAL A 393 7.48 -0.52 -47.19
C VAL A 393 8.87 -1.14 -47.23
N LEU A 394 8.95 -2.42 -47.58
CA LEU A 394 10.22 -3.11 -47.81
C LEU A 394 10.80 -2.64 -49.15
N LYS A 395 11.95 -1.97 -49.10
CA LYS A 395 12.74 -1.61 -50.28
C LYS A 395 14.12 -2.25 -50.22
N GLU A 396 14.60 -2.68 -51.37
CA GLU A 396 15.95 -3.19 -51.53
C GLU A 396 16.94 -2.01 -51.57
N ASN A 397 17.91 -2.00 -50.67
CA ASN A 397 18.97 -1.00 -50.66
C ASN A 397 19.96 -1.24 -51.82
N GLU A 398 20.93 -0.33 -52.01
CA GLU A 398 21.96 -0.46 -53.07
C GLU A 398 22.84 -1.73 -52.93
N GLU A 399 22.74 -2.46 -51.81
CA GLU A 399 23.50 -3.66 -51.47
C GLU A 399 22.67 -4.96 -51.58
N GLY A 400 21.38 -4.89 -51.97
CA GLY A 400 20.50 -6.05 -52.13
C GLY A 400 19.77 -6.49 -50.85
N GLU A 401 19.83 -5.71 -49.77
CA GLU A 401 19.16 -6.00 -48.50
C GLU A 401 17.81 -5.26 -48.40
N LEU A 402 16.77 -5.97 -47.92
CA LEU A 402 15.43 -5.41 -47.73
C LEU A 402 15.38 -4.58 -46.43
N ILE A 403 15.29 -3.26 -46.56
CA ILE A 403 15.13 -2.30 -45.45
C ILE A 403 13.69 -1.76 -45.46
N LEU A 404 13.11 -1.59 -44.27
CA LEU A 404 11.80 -0.93 -44.09
C LEU A 404 11.98 0.59 -44.16
N GLU A 405 11.52 1.21 -45.24
CA GLU A 405 11.48 2.67 -45.37
C GLU A 405 10.06 3.21 -45.13
N PRO A 406 9.91 4.29 -44.33
CA PRO A 406 8.63 4.96 -44.18
C PRO A 406 8.27 5.76 -45.44
N ILE A 407 7.11 5.45 -46.02
CA ILE A 407 6.51 6.20 -47.12
C ILE A 407 5.29 6.92 -46.57
N ILE A 408 5.33 8.26 -46.62
CA ILE A 408 4.19 9.10 -46.26
C ILE A 408 3.31 9.25 -47.49
N HIS A 409 2.03 8.88 -47.38
CA HIS A 409 1.04 9.08 -48.43
C HIS A 409 -0.20 9.78 -47.86
N LYS A 410 -0.86 10.59 -48.69
CA LYS A 410 -2.10 11.28 -48.33
C LYS A 410 -3.29 10.42 -48.71
N ALA A 411 -4.10 10.07 -47.72
CA ALA A 411 -5.34 9.33 -47.93
C ALA A 411 -6.45 9.92 -47.05
N LYS A 412 -7.72 9.69 -47.43
CA LYS A 412 -8.82 9.95 -46.51
C LYS A 412 -8.84 8.87 -45.43
N VAL A 413 -9.25 9.25 -44.23
CA VAL A 413 -9.30 8.33 -43.07
C VAL A 413 -10.15 7.09 -43.36
N PHE A 414 -11.31 7.26 -44.01
CA PHE A 414 -12.17 6.11 -44.34
C PHE A 414 -11.54 5.17 -45.37
N GLU A 415 -10.78 5.70 -46.35
CA GLU A 415 -10.09 4.90 -47.36
C GLU A 415 -8.97 4.07 -46.71
N LYS A 416 -8.21 4.67 -45.80
CA LYS A 416 -7.15 3.98 -45.06
C LYS A 416 -7.72 2.85 -44.18
N ILE A 417 -8.76 3.14 -43.39
CA ILE A 417 -9.42 2.13 -42.56
C ILE A 417 -9.98 0.99 -43.42
N TYR A 418 -10.62 1.33 -44.55
CA TYR A 418 -11.18 0.33 -45.47
C TYR A 418 -10.11 -0.59 -46.05
N LEU A 419 -9.01 -0.03 -46.56
CA LEU A 419 -7.88 -0.80 -47.11
C LEU A 419 -7.23 -1.69 -46.05
N ASP A 420 -6.91 -1.14 -44.88
CA ASP A 420 -6.24 -1.88 -43.81
C ASP A 420 -7.08 -3.06 -43.29
N LEU A 421 -8.41 -2.89 -43.17
CA LEU A 421 -9.30 -3.98 -42.76
C LEU A 421 -9.49 -5.02 -43.87
N GLN A 422 -9.51 -4.60 -45.12
CA GLN A 422 -9.68 -5.51 -46.27
C GLN A 422 -8.42 -6.33 -46.55
N GLU A 423 -7.23 -5.73 -46.44
CA GLU A 423 -5.94 -6.42 -46.57
C GLU A 423 -5.80 -7.58 -45.58
N ASP A 424 -6.35 -7.42 -44.37
CA ASP A 424 -6.31 -8.43 -43.32
C ASP A 424 -7.53 -9.37 -43.30
N GLU A 425 -8.48 -9.22 -44.24
CA GLU A 425 -9.76 -9.95 -44.25
C GLU A 425 -10.51 -9.85 -42.90
N MET A 426 -10.46 -8.69 -42.24
CA MET A 426 -11.08 -8.49 -40.93
C MET A 426 -12.58 -8.20 -41.03
N GLU A 427 -13.36 -8.90 -40.21
CA GLU A 427 -14.78 -8.64 -40.03
C GLU A 427 -15.09 -8.22 -38.58
N PHE A 428 -16.05 -7.31 -38.41
CA PHE A 428 -16.56 -6.92 -37.10
C PHE A 428 -17.31 -8.09 -36.45
N SER A 429 -17.01 -8.37 -35.18
CA SER A 429 -17.71 -9.39 -34.39
C SER A 429 -19.15 -8.99 -34.06
N ASN A 430 -19.42 -7.69 -33.94
CA ASN A 430 -20.74 -7.17 -33.68
C ASN A 430 -21.51 -6.92 -34.99
N ASP A 431 -22.67 -7.56 -35.13
CA ASP A 431 -23.54 -7.42 -36.30
C ASP A 431 -23.95 -5.96 -36.58
N ASN A 432 -24.22 -5.16 -35.53
CA ASN A 432 -24.59 -3.75 -35.67
C ASN A 432 -23.41 -2.90 -36.17
N PHE A 433 -22.20 -3.12 -35.63
CA PHE A 433 -21.01 -2.39 -36.08
C PHE A 433 -20.65 -2.76 -37.52
N ARG A 434 -20.84 -4.02 -37.91
CA ARG A 434 -20.66 -4.46 -39.29
C ARG A 434 -21.62 -3.75 -40.25
N GLU A 435 -22.91 -3.70 -39.91
CA GLU A 435 -23.91 -2.99 -40.73
C GLU A 435 -23.61 -1.49 -40.81
N LEU A 436 -23.27 -0.89 -39.66
CA LEU A 436 -22.93 0.52 -39.57
C LEU A 436 -21.67 0.88 -40.36
N TYR A 437 -20.62 0.04 -40.28
CA TYR A 437 -19.39 0.18 -41.05
C TYR A 437 -19.68 0.24 -42.56
N TYR A 438 -20.37 -0.76 -43.11
CA TYR A 438 -20.66 -0.79 -44.54
C TYR A 438 -21.53 0.39 -44.98
N THR A 439 -22.49 0.79 -44.15
CA THR A 439 -23.37 1.94 -44.43
C THR A 439 -22.60 3.26 -44.43
N ILE A 440 -21.67 3.45 -43.50
CA ILE A 440 -20.80 4.63 -43.44
C ILE A 440 -19.88 4.67 -44.66
N ILE A 441 -19.22 3.56 -45.00
CA ILE A 441 -18.31 3.47 -46.14
C ILE A 441 -19.06 3.73 -47.46
N ASP A 442 -20.24 3.13 -47.67
CA ASP A 442 -21.06 3.38 -48.86
C ASP A 442 -21.48 4.86 -48.96
N THR A 443 -21.87 5.47 -47.84
CA THR A 443 -22.27 6.89 -47.79
C THR A 443 -21.10 7.82 -48.11
N LEU A 444 -19.92 7.56 -47.54
CA LEU A 444 -18.71 8.35 -47.77
C LEU A 444 -18.18 8.19 -49.21
N ASN A 445 -18.36 7.02 -49.81
CA ASN A 445 -18.04 6.78 -51.23
C ASN A 445 -19.00 7.52 -52.18
N GLN A 446 -20.30 7.56 -51.86
CA GLN A 446 -21.31 8.20 -52.71
C GLN A 446 -21.32 9.73 -52.59
N ASN A 447 -20.99 10.30 -51.43
CA ASN A 447 -20.99 11.76 -51.21
C ASN A 447 -19.73 12.22 -50.46
N PRO A 448 -18.59 12.41 -51.17
CA PRO A 448 -17.30 12.66 -50.54
C PRO A 448 -17.14 14.05 -49.90
N ASP A 449 -18.08 14.98 -50.09
CA ASP A 449 -17.95 16.38 -49.65
C ASP A 449 -19.00 16.79 -48.60
N THR A 450 -20.04 15.98 -48.37
CA THR A 450 -21.04 16.23 -47.31
C THR A 450 -20.68 15.44 -46.07
N GLY A 451 -20.36 16.12 -44.97
CA GLY A 451 -20.11 15.48 -43.68
C GLY A 451 -21.27 14.60 -43.21
N LEU A 452 -20.99 13.66 -42.30
CA LEU A 452 -21.96 12.72 -41.74
C LEU A 452 -23.01 13.38 -40.82
N GLU A 453 -23.10 14.72 -40.79
CA GLU A 453 -24.04 15.50 -39.96
C GLU A 453 -25.50 15.14 -40.20
N ASN A 454 -25.86 14.74 -41.44
CA ASN A 454 -27.20 14.29 -41.80
C ASN A 454 -27.36 12.76 -41.83
N PHE A 455 -26.30 12.02 -41.49
CA PHE A 455 -26.30 10.55 -41.54
C PHE A 455 -27.26 9.95 -40.52
N VAL A 456 -27.28 10.48 -39.29
CA VAL A 456 -28.17 10.02 -38.20
C VAL A 456 -29.65 10.02 -38.61
N ASN A 457 -30.06 10.93 -39.49
CA ASN A 457 -31.45 11.07 -39.95
C ASN A 457 -31.84 10.08 -41.06
N LYS A 458 -30.88 9.36 -41.64
CA LYS A 458 -31.10 8.41 -42.76
C LYS A 458 -31.03 6.93 -42.34
N VAL A 459 -30.53 6.64 -41.14
CA VAL A 459 -30.38 5.26 -40.64
C VAL A 459 -31.60 4.87 -39.79
N ASP A 460 -31.85 3.56 -39.65
CA ASP A 460 -32.88 3.01 -38.77
C ASP A 460 -32.80 3.63 -37.35
N PRO A 461 -33.93 4.01 -36.72
CA PRO A 461 -33.98 4.59 -35.37
C PRO A 461 -33.13 3.85 -34.33
N LYS A 462 -32.99 2.52 -34.46
CA LYS A 462 -32.18 1.72 -33.54
C LYS A 462 -30.68 2.02 -33.68
N ILE A 463 -30.18 2.12 -34.91
CA ILE A 463 -28.77 2.40 -35.21
C ILE A 463 -28.46 3.89 -34.95
N ALA A 464 -29.40 4.80 -35.24
CA ALA A 464 -29.28 6.22 -34.92
C ALA A 464 -29.04 6.46 -33.41
N SER A 465 -29.67 5.65 -32.54
CA SER A 465 -29.45 5.73 -31.09
C SER A 465 -28.05 5.27 -30.66
N GLU A 466 -27.48 4.28 -31.34
CA GLU A 466 -26.12 3.79 -31.07
C GLU A 466 -25.07 4.82 -31.53
N ILE A 467 -25.23 5.40 -32.73
CA ILE A 467 -24.38 6.49 -33.23
C ILE A 467 -24.39 7.67 -32.24
N THR A 468 -25.57 8.09 -31.79
CA THR A 468 -25.70 9.20 -30.83
C THR A 468 -24.99 8.89 -29.51
N ASN A 469 -25.12 7.67 -28.99
CA ASN A 469 -24.43 7.26 -27.75
C ASN A 469 -22.91 7.22 -27.91
N ILE A 470 -22.40 6.80 -29.07
CA ILE A 470 -20.96 6.80 -29.37
C ILE A 470 -20.43 8.23 -29.33
N LEU A 471 -21.06 9.15 -30.08
CA LEU A 471 -20.66 10.56 -30.15
C LEU A 471 -20.74 11.28 -28.78
N MET A 472 -21.80 11.03 -27.99
CA MET A 472 -21.95 11.65 -26.66
C MET A 472 -20.96 11.14 -25.62
N ASN A 473 -20.40 9.93 -25.79
CA ASN A 473 -19.42 9.39 -24.84
C ASN A 473 -18.02 10.01 -25.03
N ASP A 474 -17.67 10.47 -26.24
CA ASP A 474 -16.41 11.18 -26.50
C ASP A 474 -16.37 12.54 -25.78
N GLU A 475 -17.48 13.29 -25.82
CA GLU A 475 -17.61 14.57 -25.11
C GLU A 475 -17.61 14.44 -23.57
N ARG A 476 -17.85 13.22 -23.03
CA ARG A 476 -18.05 12.99 -21.60
C ARG A 476 -16.76 13.07 -20.77
N TYR A 477 -15.60 12.96 -21.41
CA TYR A 477 -14.28 12.92 -20.76
C TYR A 477 -13.30 13.98 -21.31
N GLU A 478 -13.79 15.06 -21.90
CA GLU A 478 -12.94 16.24 -22.08
C GLU A 478 -12.54 16.80 -20.71
N LEU A 479 -11.23 16.90 -20.47
CA LEU A 479 -10.65 17.51 -19.27
C LEU A 479 -10.93 19.01 -19.27
N HIS A 480 -12.11 19.40 -18.79
CA HIS A 480 -12.47 20.80 -18.68
C HIS A 480 -11.54 21.54 -17.69
N ASP A 481 -11.15 22.76 -18.06
CA ASP A 481 -10.78 23.86 -17.16
C ASP A 481 -9.34 23.90 -16.57
N TRP A 482 -8.33 23.48 -17.35
CA TRP A 482 -6.91 23.60 -16.94
C TRP A 482 -6.28 24.96 -17.28
N GLU A 483 -6.79 25.70 -18.28
CA GLU A 483 -6.31 27.04 -18.64
C GLU A 483 -6.42 28.03 -17.47
N ARG A 484 -7.47 27.92 -16.65
CA ARG A 484 -7.63 28.73 -15.43
C ARG A 484 -6.56 28.48 -14.37
N LYS A 485 -5.86 27.35 -14.42
CA LYS A 485 -4.81 26.98 -13.44
C LYS A 485 -3.39 27.30 -13.91
N ASN A 486 -3.21 28.02 -15.03
CA ASN A 486 -1.89 28.29 -15.62
C ASN A 486 -1.07 26.99 -15.86
N ILE A 487 -1.77 25.88 -16.00
CA ILE A 487 -1.20 24.62 -16.43
C ILE A 487 -1.69 24.45 -17.85
N PHE A 488 -0.78 24.55 -18.80
CA PHE A 488 -1.02 24.18 -20.18
C PHE A 488 -0.71 22.69 -20.28
N PRO A 489 -1.69 21.78 -20.10
CA PRO A 489 -1.45 20.39 -20.49
C PRO A 489 -1.01 20.46 -21.95
N LYS A 490 0.16 19.90 -22.27
CA LYS A 490 0.53 19.71 -23.67
C LYS A 490 -0.65 18.99 -24.29
N ALA A 491 -1.33 19.62 -25.25
CA ALA A 491 -2.33 18.92 -26.04
C ALA A 491 -1.66 17.62 -26.48
N LYS A 492 -2.37 16.49 -26.35
CA LYS A 492 -1.90 15.28 -27.01
C LYS A 492 -1.83 15.68 -28.49
N ASN A 493 -0.63 15.89 -29.01
CA ASN A 493 -0.41 16.09 -30.44
C ASN A 493 -0.61 14.74 -31.15
N HIS A 494 -1.76 14.11 -30.91
CA HIS A 494 -2.16 12.90 -31.59
C HIS A 494 -2.76 13.37 -32.91
N SER A 495 -2.04 13.17 -34.01
CA SER A 495 -2.65 13.34 -35.32
C SER A 495 -3.77 12.32 -35.47
N VAL A 496 -4.79 12.65 -36.25
CA VAL A 496 -5.86 11.69 -36.55
C VAL A 496 -5.26 10.44 -37.24
N ALA A 497 -4.21 10.61 -38.04
CA ALA A 497 -3.43 9.50 -38.60
C ALA A 497 -2.87 8.54 -37.52
N GLN A 498 -2.30 9.08 -36.43
CA GLN A 498 -1.76 8.26 -35.35
C GLN A 498 -2.86 7.52 -34.59
N LEU A 499 -4.01 8.16 -34.33
CA LEU A 499 -5.17 7.53 -33.70
C LEU A 499 -5.70 6.36 -34.52
N VAL A 500 -5.84 6.54 -35.83
CA VAL A 500 -6.28 5.49 -36.77
C VAL A 500 -5.30 4.30 -36.73
N ASN A 501 -4.01 4.57 -36.89
CA ASN A 501 -2.97 3.54 -36.89
C ASN A 501 -2.94 2.77 -35.56
N GLU A 502 -2.98 3.46 -34.42
CA GLU A 502 -2.96 2.81 -33.11
C GLU A 502 -4.20 1.94 -32.85
N THR A 503 -5.36 2.38 -33.31
CA THR A 503 -6.63 1.64 -33.15
C THR A 503 -6.60 0.35 -33.96
N ILE A 504 -6.23 0.42 -35.24
CA ILE A 504 -6.14 -0.76 -36.13
C ILE A 504 -5.04 -1.72 -35.65
N LEU A 505 -3.85 -1.22 -35.33
CA LEU A 505 -2.75 -2.06 -34.83
C LEU A 505 -3.09 -2.71 -33.47
N SER A 506 -3.85 -2.03 -32.61
CA SER A 506 -4.32 -2.61 -31.35
C SER A 506 -5.33 -3.74 -31.59
N LEU A 507 -6.25 -3.57 -32.54
CA LEU A 507 -7.18 -4.63 -32.95
C LEU A 507 -6.43 -5.83 -33.54
N ARG A 508 -5.45 -5.61 -34.43
CA ARG A 508 -4.57 -6.65 -34.99
C ARG A 508 -3.88 -7.44 -33.89
N CYS A 509 -3.25 -6.77 -32.92
CA CYS A 509 -2.59 -7.43 -31.79
C CYS A 509 -3.57 -8.27 -30.96
N PHE A 510 -4.77 -7.77 -30.70
CA PHE A 510 -5.79 -8.48 -29.95
C PHE A 510 -6.26 -9.76 -30.68
N LEU A 511 -6.53 -9.67 -31.98
CA LEU A 511 -6.94 -10.82 -32.79
C LEU A 511 -5.83 -11.88 -32.92
N ILE A 512 -4.57 -11.45 -33.03
CA ILE A 512 -3.42 -12.37 -32.99
C ILE A 512 -3.34 -13.09 -31.64
N ASP A 513 -3.54 -12.39 -30.52
CA ASP A 513 -3.55 -13.01 -29.19
C ASP A 513 -4.68 -14.03 -29.01
N GLN A 514 -5.85 -13.74 -29.59
CA GLN A 514 -6.96 -14.68 -29.63
C GLN A 514 -6.61 -15.93 -30.46
N LYS A 515 -6.03 -15.76 -31.66
CA LYS A 515 -5.60 -16.87 -32.52
C LYS A 515 -4.51 -17.73 -31.88
N VAL A 516 -3.51 -17.11 -31.26
CA VAL A 516 -2.46 -17.84 -30.51
C VAL A 516 -3.07 -18.61 -29.33
N SER A 517 -4.09 -18.05 -28.66
CA SER A 517 -4.81 -18.73 -27.58
C SER A 517 -5.65 -19.90 -28.09
N GLU A 518 -6.28 -19.78 -29.26
CA GLU A 518 -6.98 -20.88 -29.94
C GLU A 518 -6.01 -22.03 -30.27
N PHE A 519 -4.88 -21.75 -30.92
CA PHE A 519 -3.86 -22.76 -31.23
C PHE A 519 -3.28 -23.43 -29.98
N LYS A 520 -3.10 -22.66 -28.90
CA LYS A 520 -2.66 -23.20 -27.61
C LYS A 520 -3.70 -24.19 -27.05
N GLN A 521 -4.98 -23.89 -27.18
CA GLN A 521 -6.05 -24.78 -26.72
C GLN A 521 -6.13 -26.05 -27.58
N GLU A 522 -6.03 -25.93 -28.90
CA GLU A 522 -5.99 -27.08 -29.82
C GLU A 522 -4.80 -28.02 -29.56
N THR A 523 -3.64 -27.45 -29.19
CA THR A 523 -2.45 -28.23 -28.80
C THR A 523 -2.65 -28.99 -27.48
N ILE A 524 -3.46 -28.45 -26.56
CA ILE A 524 -3.80 -29.09 -25.28
C ILE A 524 -4.78 -30.25 -25.50
N ASP A 525 -5.69 -30.10 -26.45
CA ASP A 525 -6.74 -31.08 -26.74
C ASP A 525 -6.22 -32.25 -27.60
N ASN A 526 -5.25 -32.01 -28.51
CA ASN A 526 -4.63 -33.02 -29.38
C ASN A 526 -3.19 -33.38 -28.97
N LYS A 527 -3.03 -34.08 -27.84
CA LYS A 527 -1.70 -34.43 -27.26
C LYS A 527 -0.91 -35.51 -28.00
N ASN A 528 -1.52 -36.27 -28.90
CA ASN A 528 -0.91 -37.43 -29.55
C ASN A 528 -0.38 -37.16 -30.97
N ASP A 529 -0.66 -35.99 -31.55
CA ASP A 529 -0.19 -35.62 -32.89
C ASP A 529 1.09 -34.79 -32.85
N THR A 530 1.87 -34.89 -33.92
CA THR A 530 3.09 -34.09 -34.10
C THR A 530 2.66 -32.67 -34.51
N ASN A 531 2.40 -31.80 -33.53
CA ASN A 531 1.92 -30.42 -33.70
C ASN A 531 2.98 -29.45 -34.25
N LYS A 532 3.85 -29.92 -35.15
CA LYS A 532 4.98 -29.15 -35.69
C LYS A 532 4.51 -27.96 -36.53
N ASN A 533 3.41 -28.13 -37.29
CA ASN A 533 2.82 -27.06 -38.10
C ASN A 533 2.20 -25.96 -37.21
N ILE A 534 1.46 -26.34 -36.15
CA ILE A 534 0.85 -25.39 -35.20
C ILE A 534 1.94 -24.58 -34.47
N LEU A 535 3.06 -25.21 -34.11
CA LEU A 535 4.21 -24.52 -33.49
C LEU A 535 4.89 -23.54 -34.45
N GLU A 536 4.95 -23.86 -35.74
CA GLU A 536 5.49 -22.97 -36.77
C GLU A 536 4.57 -21.75 -36.96
N GLU A 537 3.26 -21.97 -37.03
CA GLU A 537 2.25 -20.91 -37.10
C GLU A 537 2.29 -20.00 -35.87
N VAL A 538 2.31 -20.54 -34.64
CA VAL A 538 2.41 -19.73 -33.40
C VAL A 538 3.70 -18.92 -33.36
N LYS A 539 4.81 -19.47 -33.87
CA LYS A 539 6.09 -18.76 -33.96
C LYS A 539 6.00 -17.59 -34.95
N ASP A 540 5.32 -17.77 -36.06
CA ASP A 540 5.14 -16.73 -37.07
C ASP A 540 4.16 -15.63 -36.61
N TYR A 541 3.05 -15.98 -35.96
CA TYR A 541 2.15 -15.01 -35.30
C TYR A 541 2.85 -14.23 -34.18
N SER A 542 3.74 -14.87 -33.42
CA SER A 542 4.53 -14.19 -32.37
C SER A 542 5.55 -13.20 -32.95
N LYS A 543 6.20 -13.54 -34.08
CA LYS A 543 7.05 -12.59 -34.83
C LYS A 543 6.23 -11.42 -35.37
N LEU A 544 5.04 -11.69 -35.92
CA LEU A 544 4.14 -10.64 -36.42
C LEU A 544 3.70 -9.70 -35.29
N LYS A 545 3.29 -10.25 -34.14
CA LYS A 545 2.97 -9.45 -32.95
C LYS A 545 4.13 -8.57 -32.49
N THR A 546 5.35 -9.11 -32.50
CA THR A 546 6.58 -8.36 -32.15
C THR A 546 6.80 -7.18 -33.11
N LEU A 547 6.58 -7.38 -34.41
CA LEU A 547 6.66 -6.31 -35.41
C LEU A 547 5.58 -5.25 -35.19
N LEU A 548 4.33 -5.64 -34.95
CA LEU A 548 3.22 -4.71 -34.71
C LEU A 548 3.37 -3.93 -33.40
N SER A 549 3.94 -4.55 -32.37
CA SER A 549 4.15 -3.90 -31.07
C SER A 549 5.27 -2.86 -31.14
N ARG A 550 6.29 -3.10 -31.96
CA ARG A 550 7.31 -2.11 -32.32
C ARG A 550 6.72 -0.93 -33.11
N LYS A 551 5.77 -1.18 -34.03
CA LYS A 551 5.05 -0.10 -34.74
C LYS A 551 4.16 0.75 -33.82
N LEU A 552 3.76 0.22 -32.67
CA LEU A 552 2.94 0.90 -31.66
C LEU A 552 3.77 1.68 -30.61
N ASP A 553 5.11 1.74 -30.75
CA ASP A 553 6.03 2.29 -29.73
C ASP A 553 5.79 1.72 -28.32
N ARG A 554 5.27 0.49 -28.24
CA ARG A 554 5.05 -0.20 -26.96
C ARG A 554 6.32 -0.93 -26.58
N VAL A 555 6.82 -0.66 -25.37
CA VAL A 555 7.89 -1.45 -24.75
C VAL A 555 7.34 -2.85 -24.51
N LEU A 556 7.92 -3.85 -25.18
CA LEU A 556 7.60 -5.27 -25.03
C LEU A 556 8.07 -5.84 -23.69
#